data_AF-A0AAP4EF93-F1
#
_entry.id   AF-A0AAP4EF93-F1
#
_cell.length_a   1.000
_cell.length_b   1.000
_cell.length_c   1.000
_cell.angle_alpha   90.00
_cell.angle_beta   90.00
_cell.angle_gamma   90.00
#
_symmetry.space_group_name_H-M   'P 1'
#
loop_
_entity.id
_entity.type
_entity.pdbx_description
1 polymer ?
#
loop_
_entity_poly.entity_id
_entity_poly.type
_entity_poly.pdbx_seq_one_letter_code
_entity_poly.pdbx_strand_id
1 'polypeptide(L)'
;MLKRLPQEYLIHSILYISFIIFAFFLESPKEILNGLYNIISNSDILITDYISIGGFGATLINSALLGLIFIFLFYITDTKSTGRSIMSLWFLTGFGMFGKNIINIWPIVLGTFIYSKVKKKPFKDYLVIASLGTPSVFKL
;
A
#
# COMPACT_ATOMS: atom_id res chain seq x y z
N MET A 1 -17.29 8.84 -17.83
CA MET A 1 -17.22 10.07 -17.02
C MET A 1 -16.20 9.82 -15.90
N LEU A 2 -14.96 10.31 -16.06
CA LEU A 2 -13.92 10.18 -15.02
C LEU A 2 -14.34 11.02 -13.81
N LYS A 3 -14.50 10.39 -12.64
CA LYS A 3 -14.73 11.11 -11.39
C LYS A 3 -13.47 11.90 -11.03
N ARG A 4 -13.63 13.06 -10.40
CA ARG A 4 -12.50 13.80 -9.83
C ARG A 4 -12.01 13.10 -8.57
N LEU A 5 -10.68 13.01 -8.42
CA LEU A 5 -10.05 12.54 -7.19
C LEU A 5 -10.30 13.57 -6.08
N PRO A 6 -10.71 13.17 -4.87
CA PRO A 6 -10.72 14.04 -3.70
C PRO A 6 -9.34 14.67 -3.45
N GLN A 7 -9.32 15.90 -2.92
CA GLN A 7 -8.09 16.65 -2.72
C GLN A 7 -7.11 15.95 -1.77
N GLU A 8 -7.62 15.24 -0.76
CA GLU A 8 -6.78 14.53 0.21
C GLU A 8 -6.06 13.35 -0.44
N TYR A 9 -6.73 12.61 -1.33
CA TYR A 9 -6.09 11.55 -2.10
C TYR A 9 -5.10 12.09 -3.13
N LEU A 10 -5.35 13.29 -3.67
CA LEU A 10 -4.40 13.95 -4.56
C LEU A 10 -3.10 14.30 -3.83
N ILE A 11 -3.20 14.85 -2.61
CA ILE A 11 -2.05 15.19 -1.78
C ILE A 11 -1.20 13.94 -1.49
N HIS A 12 -1.83 12.83 -1.11
CA HIS A 12 -1.11 11.58 -0.86
C HIS A 12 -0.50 11.00 -2.15
N SER A 13 -1.19 11.13 -3.29
CA SER A 13 -0.64 10.71 -4.58
C SER A 13 0.63 11.48 -4.91
N ILE A 14 0.64 12.80 -4.69
CA ILE A 14 1.82 13.65 -4.89
C ILE A 14 2.96 13.23 -3.95
N LEU A 15 2.65 12.94 -2.68
CA LEU A 15 3.63 12.42 -1.71
C LEU A 15 4.24 11.09 -2.15
N TYR A 16 3.44 10.14 -2.63
CA TYR A 16 3.96 8.85 -3.09
C TYR A 16 4.77 8.99 -4.38
N ILE A 17 4.38 9.90 -5.28
CA ILE A 17 5.18 10.22 -6.46
C ILE A 17 6.52 10.85 -6.05
N SER A 18 6.53 11.73 -5.03
CA SER A 18 7.79 12.32 -4.54
C SER A 18 8.70 11.27 -3.89
N PHE A 19 8.15 10.26 -3.21
CA PHE A 19 8.92 9.13 -2.68
C PHE A 19 9.58 8.32 -3.80
N ILE A 20 8.85 8.04 -4.88
CA ILE A 20 9.40 7.32 -6.04
C ILE A 20 10.52 8.14 -6.68
N ILE A 21 10.32 9.44 -6.90
CA ILE A 21 11.34 10.33 -7.46
C ILE A 21 12.57 10.35 -6.53
N PHE A 22 12.36 10.51 -5.22
CA PHE A 22 13.44 10.53 -4.24
C PHE A 22 14.22 9.22 -4.18
N ALA A 23 13.56 8.08 -4.32
CA ALA A 23 14.22 6.78 -4.40
C ALA A 23 15.21 6.69 -5.58
N PHE A 24 14.83 7.20 -6.76
CA PHE A 24 15.73 7.25 -7.91
C PHE A 24 16.90 8.25 -7.77
N PHE A 25 16.84 9.18 -6.83
CA PHE A 25 17.99 10.02 -6.46
C PHE A 25 18.96 9.30 -5.53
N LEU A 26 18.50 8.30 -4.77
CA LEU A 26 19.31 7.58 -3.78
C LEU A 26 20.00 6.35 -4.36
N GLU A 27 19.30 5.60 -5.20
CA GLU A 27 19.75 4.30 -5.71
C GLU A 27 19.53 4.22 -7.23
N SER A 28 20.40 3.47 -7.92
CA SER A 28 20.23 3.24 -9.35
C SER A 28 18.99 2.39 -9.64
N PRO A 29 18.36 2.52 -10.82
CA PRO A 29 17.20 1.70 -11.18
C PRO A 29 17.44 0.18 -11.05
N LYS A 30 18.67 -0.27 -11.27
CA LYS A 30 19.04 -1.69 -11.14
C LYS A 30 19.06 -2.14 -9.68
N GLU A 31 19.60 -1.31 -8.78
CA GLU A 31 19.61 -1.58 -7.33
C GLU A 31 18.19 -1.61 -6.78
N ILE A 32 17.36 -0.64 -7.17
CA ILE A 32 15.95 -0.59 -6.81
C ILE A 32 15.20 -1.86 -7.25
N LEU A 33 15.38 -2.30 -8.50
CA LEU A 33 14.72 -3.49 -9.01
C LEU A 33 15.17 -4.76 -8.27
N ASN A 34 16.47 -4.90 -8.03
CA ASN A 34 17.00 -6.01 -7.23
C ASN A 34 16.48 -5.95 -5.78
N GLY A 35 16.41 -4.76 -5.19
CA GLY A 35 15.89 -4.54 -3.86
C GLY A 35 14.42 -4.91 -3.73
N LEU A 36 13.59 -4.51 -4.71
CA LEU A 36 12.18 -4.90 -4.79
C LEU A 36 12.02 -6.42 -4.95
N TYR A 37 12.87 -7.06 -5.76
CA TYR A 37 12.89 -8.51 -5.89
C TYR A 37 13.23 -9.20 -4.57
N ASN A 38 14.21 -8.69 -3.84
CA ASN A 38 14.57 -9.20 -2.51
C ASN A 38 13.43 -9.01 -1.51
N ILE A 39 12.79 -7.83 -1.48
CA ILE A 39 11.63 -7.55 -0.62
C ILE A 39 10.49 -8.54 -0.89
N ILE A 40 10.22 -8.87 -2.15
CA ILE A 40 9.14 -9.79 -2.53
C ILE A 40 9.50 -11.26 -2.21
N SER A 41 10.77 -11.63 -2.39
CA SER A 41 11.22 -13.02 -2.27
C SER A 41 11.49 -13.44 -0.83
N ASN A 42 11.80 -12.49 0.06
CA ASN A 42 11.99 -12.76 1.48
C ASN A 42 10.65 -12.95 2.21
N SER A 43 10.67 -13.75 3.27
CA SER A 43 9.50 -13.97 4.13
C SER A 43 9.25 -12.78 5.04
N ASP A 44 8.18 -12.03 4.72
CA ASP A 44 7.63 -10.91 5.50
C ASP A 44 7.29 -11.30 6.97
N ILE A 45 8.05 -10.77 7.93
CA ILE A 45 7.67 -10.68 9.36
C ILE A 45 7.67 -9.19 9.71
N LEU A 46 6.77 -8.67 10.56
CA LEU A 46 6.70 -7.22 10.84
C LEU A 46 8.02 -6.58 11.30
N ILE A 47 8.90 -7.38 11.90
CA ILE A 47 10.20 -6.96 12.43
C ILE A 47 11.26 -6.86 11.31
N THR A 48 10.99 -7.37 10.10
CA THR A 48 11.94 -7.25 8.98
C THR A 48 11.99 -5.82 8.50
N ASP A 49 13.15 -5.20 8.68
CA ASP A 49 13.48 -3.90 8.13
C ASP A 49 13.80 -4.03 6.64
N TYR A 50 12.90 -3.57 5.77
CA TYR A 50 13.12 -3.64 4.32
C TYR A 50 14.27 -2.76 3.85
N ILE A 51 14.66 -1.74 4.62
CA ILE A 51 15.85 -0.95 4.31
C ILE A 51 17.08 -1.87 4.36
N SER A 52 17.15 -2.79 5.32
CA SER A 52 18.25 -3.75 5.44
C SER A 52 18.24 -4.84 4.35
N ILE A 53 17.07 -5.20 3.82
CA ILE A 53 16.90 -6.30 2.85
C ILE A 53 17.02 -5.81 1.40
N GLY A 54 16.33 -4.73 1.08
CA GLY A 54 16.15 -4.22 -0.29
C GLY A 54 16.85 -2.88 -0.54
N GLY A 55 17.38 -2.22 0.48
CA GLY A 55 17.88 -0.85 0.35
C GLY A 55 16.80 0.20 0.58
N PHE A 56 17.23 1.45 0.65
CA PHE A 56 16.37 2.55 1.05
C PHE A 56 15.42 2.97 -0.09
N GLY A 57 15.92 3.01 -1.32
CA GLY A 57 15.14 3.36 -2.51
C GLY A 57 14.08 2.33 -2.83
N ALA A 58 14.44 1.03 -2.81
CA ALA A 58 13.46 -0.05 -3.00
C ALA A 58 12.35 -0.04 -1.94
N THR A 59 12.70 0.23 -0.67
CA THR A 59 11.73 0.32 0.43
C THR A 59 10.75 1.47 0.25
N LEU A 60 11.25 2.66 -0.12
CA LEU A 60 10.40 3.82 -0.42
C LEU A 60 9.46 3.55 -1.59
N ILE A 61 9.95 2.91 -2.65
CA ILE A 61 9.12 2.57 -3.81
C ILE A 61 8.05 1.54 -3.44
N ASN A 62 8.39 0.50 -2.66
CA ASN A 62 7.39 -0.48 -2.21
C ASN A 62 6.27 0.20 -1.39
N SER A 63 6.63 1.07 -0.45
CA SER A 63 5.68 1.83 0.36
C SER A 63 4.80 2.77 -0.49
N ALA A 64 5.41 3.51 -1.42
CA ALA A 64 4.70 4.41 -2.32
C ALA A 64 3.72 3.67 -3.23
N LEU A 65 4.12 2.52 -3.80
CA LEU A 65 3.27 1.70 -4.65
C LEU A 65 2.09 1.13 -3.89
N LEU A 66 2.28 0.66 -2.66
CA LEU A 66 1.18 0.22 -1.79
C LEU A 66 0.15 1.32 -1.56
N GLY A 67 0.62 2.52 -1.24
CA GLY A 67 -0.25 3.69 -1.06
C GLY A 67 -1.02 4.06 -2.33
N LEU A 68 -0.34 4.10 -3.48
CA LEU A 68 -0.96 4.39 -4.77
C LEU A 68 -1.99 3.34 -5.18
N ILE A 69 -1.72 2.05 -4.93
CA ILE A 69 -2.68 0.97 -5.18
C ILE A 69 -3.94 1.19 -4.36
N PHE A 70 -3.83 1.52 -3.07
CA PHE A 70 -5.01 1.75 -2.25
C PHE A 70 -5.76 3.04 -2.61
N ILE A 71 -5.07 4.10 -3.02
CA ILE A 71 -5.72 5.29 -3.59
C ILE A 71 -6.49 4.92 -4.85
N PHE A 72 -5.90 4.11 -5.74
CA PHE A 72 -6.58 3.61 -6.92
C PHE A 72 -7.80 2.76 -6.57
N LEU A 73 -7.69 1.87 -5.58
CA LEU A 73 -8.83 1.08 -5.07
C LEU A 73 -9.92 1.98 -4.48
N PHE A 74 -9.56 3.03 -3.72
CA PHE A 74 -10.53 4.00 -3.19
C PHE A 74 -11.23 4.77 -4.31
N TYR A 75 -10.51 5.10 -5.38
CA TYR A 75 -11.07 5.78 -6.55
C TYR A 75 -12.10 4.91 -7.27
N ILE A 76 -11.76 3.68 -7.64
CA ILE A 76 -12.66 2.80 -8.40
C ILE A 76 -13.90 2.37 -7.57
N THR A 77 -13.77 2.33 -6.24
CA THR A 77 -14.86 1.95 -5.33
C THR A 77 -15.70 3.12 -4.85
N ASP A 78 -15.35 4.36 -5.22
CA ASP A 78 -16.00 5.59 -4.75
C ASP A 78 -16.01 5.69 -3.22
N THR A 79 -14.88 5.32 -2.60
CA THR A 79 -14.69 5.39 -1.15
C THR A 79 -14.52 6.86 -0.75
N LYS A 80 -15.41 7.34 0.14
CA LYS A 80 -15.36 8.72 0.64
C LYS A 80 -14.03 9.00 1.33
N SER A 81 -13.42 10.14 0.98
CA SER A 81 -12.30 10.68 1.72
C SER A 81 -12.75 11.10 3.11
N THR A 82 -12.29 10.38 4.13
CA THR A 82 -12.61 10.61 5.55
C THR A 82 -11.34 10.47 6.37
N GLY A 83 -11.36 10.91 7.63
CA GLY A 83 -10.21 10.73 8.52
C GLY A 83 -9.74 9.27 8.61
N ARG A 84 -10.65 8.30 8.49
CA ARG A 84 -10.31 6.86 8.50
C ARG A 84 -9.55 6.43 7.25
N SER A 85 -9.92 6.91 6.07
CA SER A 85 -9.21 6.55 4.84
C SER A 85 -7.83 7.19 4.79
N ILE A 86 -7.70 8.45 5.22
CA ILE A 86 -6.41 9.15 5.36
C ILE A 86 -5.51 8.42 6.35
N MET A 87 -6.02 8.10 7.55
CA MET A 87 -5.29 7.32 8.56
C MET A 87 -4.80 5.99 7.97
N SER A 88 -5.65 5.32 7.19
CA SER A 88 -5.27 4.04 6.58
C SER A 88 -4.17 4.16 5.53
N LEU A 89 -4.08 5.28 4.80
CA LEU A 89 -2.98 5.55 3.88
C LEU A 89 -1.66 5.71 4.64
N TRP A 90 -1.65 6.46 5.74
CA TRP A 90 -0.46 6.57 6.60
C TRP A 90 -0.01 5.24 7.18
N PHE A 91 -0.96 4.40 7.62
CA PHE A 91 -0.63 3.05 8.09
C PHE A 91 -0.03 2.20 6.97
N LEU A 92 -0.63 2.20 5.77
CA LEU A 92 -0.10 1.47 4.62
C LEU A 92 1.31 1.94 4.25
N THR A 93 1.58 3.25 4.33
CA THR A 93 2.92 3.79 4.12
C THR A 93 3.91 3.19 5.11
N GLY A 94 3.58 3.21 6.41
CA GLY A 94 4.44 2.66 7.46
C GLY A 94 4.68 1.16 7.28
N PHE A 95 3.62 0.37 7.09
CA PHE A 95 3.76 -1.08 6.89
C PHE A 95 4.42 -1.43 5.55
N GLY A 96 4.27 -0.59 4.53
CA GLY A 96 5.00 -0.74 3.28
C GLY A 96 6.52 -0.55 3.43
N MET A 97 6.97 0.09 4.50
CA MET A 97 8.40 0.15 4.85
C MET A 97 8.83 -1.03 5.73
N PHE A 98 7.89 -1.70 6.40
CA PHE A 98 8.15 -2.75 7.39
C PHE A 98 7.31 -4.00 7.09
N GLY A 99 7.93 -4.98 6.44
CA GLY A 99 7.35 -6.33 6.37
C GLY A 99 6.05 -6.44 5.59
N LYS A 100 5.66 -5.45 4.76
CA LYS A 100 4.53 -5.60 3.83
C LYS A 100 4.90 -5.24 2.41
N ASN A 101 4.74 -6.20 1.51
CA ASN A 101 4.92 -5.98 0.07
C ASN A 101 3.60 -5.97 -0.73
N ILE A 102 3.69 -5.50 -1.97
CA ILE A 102 2.56 -5.36 -2.92
C ILE A 102 1.85 -6.69 -3.19
N ILE A 103 2.54 -7.83 -3.11
CA ILE A 103 1.95 -9.14 -3.39
C ILE A 103 1.12 -9.61 -2.19
N ASN A 104 1.58 -9.31 -0.97
CA ASN A 104 0.97 -9.81 0.26
C ASN A 104 -0.31 -9.06 0.68
N ILE A 105 -0.69 -7.97 0.02
CA ILE A 105 -1.97 -7.28 0.29
C ILE A 105 -3.17 -7.96 -0.38
N TRP A 106 -2.97 -8.69 -1.48
CA TRP A 106 -4.08 -9.22 -2.27
C TRP A 106 -4.97 -10.22 -1.54
N PRO A 107 -4.46 -11.17 -0.73
CA PRO A 107 -5.33 -12.08 0.03
C PRO A 107 -6.32 -11.35 0.95
N ILE A 108 -5.91 -10.22 1.52
CA ILE A 108 -6.73 -9.41 2.44
C ILE A 108 -7.76 -8.60 1.67
N VAL A 109 -7.36 -8.01 0.53
CA VAL A 109 -8.28 -7.33 -0.38
C VAL A 109 -9.33 -8.31 -0.93
N LEU A 110 -8.92 -9.50 -1.34
CA LEU A 110 -9.83 -10.56 -1.82
C LEU A 110 -10.75 -11.08 -0.70
N GLY A 111 -10.21 -11.34 0.50
CA GLY A 111 -11.00 -11.80 1.64
C GLY A 111 -12.07 -10.79 2.04
N THR A 112 -11.72 -9.50 2.09
CA THR A 112 -12.69 -8.42 2.37
C THR A 112 -13.69 -8.21 1.25
N PHE A 113 -13.29 -8.42 -0.01
CA PHE A 113 -14.20 -8.41 -1.14
C PHE A 113 -15.25 -9.54 -1.02
N ILE A 114 -14.81 -10.78 -0.78
CA ILE A 114 -15.71 -11.93 -0.58
C ILE A 114 -16.63 -11.68 0.63
N TYR A 115 -16.07 -11.19 1.74
CA TYR A 115 -16.85 -10.89 2.94
C TYR A 115 -17.93 -9.83 2.68
N SER A 116 -17.62 -8.79 1.90
CA SER A 116 -18.59 -7.75 1.52
C SER A 116 -19.76 -8.33 0.72
N LYS A 117 -19.47 -9.30 -0.18
CA LYS A 117 -20.49 -10.01 -0.97
C LYS A 117 -21.38 -10.87 -0.07
N VAL A 118 -20.80 -11.60 0.87
CA VAL A 118 -21.56 -12.42 1.84
C VAL A 118 -22.47 -11.54 2.71
N LYS A 119 -21.98 -10.39 3.17
CA LYS A 119 -22.76 -9.43 3.98
C LYS A 119 -23.70 -8.55 3.16
N LYS A 120 -23.73 -8.67 1.82
CA LYS A 120 -24.55 -7.86 0.89
C LYS A 120 -24.38 -6.35 1.13
N LYS A 121 -23.18 -5.92 1.49
CA LYS A 121 -22.84 -4.52 1.76
C LYS A 121 -21.80 -4.02 0.75
N PRO A 122 -21.74 -2.72 0.45
CA PRO A 122 -20.84 -2.20 -0.57
C PRO A 122 -19.38 -2.36 -0.13
N PHE A 123 -18.53 -2.79 -1.06
CA PHE A 123 -17.12 -3.10 -0.80
C PHE A 123 -16.32 -1.89 -0.25
N LYS A 124 -16.68 -0.67 -0.65
CA LYS A 124 -16.05 0.58 -0.21
C LYS A 124 -16.01 0.76 1.32
N ASP A 125 -17.01 0.24 2.03
CA ASP A 125 -17.08 0.35 3.50
C ASP A 125 -16.08 -0.59 4.18
N TYR A 126 -15.71 -1.68 3.50
CA TYR A 126 -14.77 -2.68 3.98
C TYR A 126 -13.35 -2.44 3.49
N LEU A 127 -13.15 -1.69 2.41
CA LEU A 127 -11.82 -1.44 1.86
C LEU A 127 -10.93 -0.63 2.82
N VAL A 128 -11.51 0.32 3.56
CA VAL A 128 -10.79 1.05 4.63
C VAL A 128 -10.46 0.14 5.81
N ILE A 129 -11.27 -0.88 6.06
CA ILE A 129 -10.99 -1.88 7.09
C ILE A 129 -9.91 -2.85 6.59
N ALA A 130 -9.95 -3.19 5.30
CA ALA A 130 -8.96 -4.03 4.64
C ALA A 130 -7.57 -3.39 4.70
N SER A 131 -7.46 -2.09 4.37
CA SER A 131 -6.19 -1.35 4.47
C SER A 131 -5.64 -1.38 5.89
N LEU A 132 -6.49 -1.21 6.90
CA LEU A 132 -6.09 -1.27 8.31
C LEU A 132 -5.82 -2.67 8.85
N GLY A 133 -6.42 -3.69 8.25
CA GLY A 133 -6.22 -5.10 8.59
C GLY A 133 -5.07 -5.75 7.82
N THR A 134 -4.53 -5.08 6.79
CA THR A 134 -3.32 -5.54 6.08
C THR A 134 -2.11 -5.89 6.97
N PRO A 135 -1.90 -5.21 8.12
CA PRO A 135 -0.81 -5.53 9.02
C PRO A 135 -1.04 -6.85 9.75
N SER A 136 -2.27 -7.15 10.18
CA SER A 136 -2.56 -8.27 11.08
C SER A 136 -2.36 -9.67 10.48
N VAL A 137 -2.24 -9.79 9.16
CA VAL A 137 -1.97 -11.06 8.49
C VAL A 137 -0.46 -11.23 8.37
N PHE A 138 0.13 -11.61 9.50
CA PHE A 138 1.49 -12.09 9.56
C PHE A 138 1.52 -13.55 9.11
N LYS A 139 2.46 -13.89 8.23
CA LYS A 139 2.90 -15.28 8.17
C LYS A 139 3.58 -15.53 9.52
N LEU A 140 2.87 -16.22 10.43
CA LEU A 140 3.48 -16.82 11.61
C LEU A 140 4.53 -17.85 11.17
#